data_AF-A0A936U6W7-F1
#
_entry.id   AF-A0A936U6W7-F1
#
_cell.length_a   1.000
_cell.length_b   1.000
_cell.length_c   1.000
_cell.angle_alpha   90.00
_cell.angle_beta   90.00
_cell.angle_gamma   90.00
#
_symmetry.space_group_name_H-M   'P 1'
#
loop_
_entity.id
_entity.type
_entity.pdbx_description
1 polymer ?
#
loop_
_entity_poly.entity_id
_entity_poly.type
_entity_poly.pdbx_seq_one_letter_code
_entity_poly.pdbx_strand_id
1 'polypeptide(L)'
;TAKAAMAFGGLTLLIADVWVVRNVFGFAFVGVVAVLSLVFAMRASARANQHMLVFLATQLGLSVFSRADYLFTPVAHTGAGVMPSDVARIAEALWLPYWIWGGLCAVFSALVLVLGLRAVLR
;
A
#
# COMPACT_ATOMS: atom_id res chain seq x y z
N THR A 1 13.24 -10.91 -8.12
CA THR A 1 12.41 -12.11 -8.37
C THR A 1 11.19 -12.07 -7.46
N ALA A 2 10.09 -12.76 -7.81
CA ALA A 2 8.86 -12.73 -7.01
C ALA A 2 9.08 -13.17 -5.55
N LYS A 3 9.88 -14.22 -5.36
CA LYS A 3 10.30 -14.70 -4.04
C LYS A 3 10.92 -13.60 -3.17
N ALA A 4 11.85 -12.82 -3.73
CA ALA A 4 12.51 -11.74 -2.99
C ALA A 4 11.53 -10.62 -2.63
N ALA A 5 10.61 -10.26 -3.54
CA ALA A 5 9.58 -9.27 -3.28
C ALA A 5 8.62 -9.72 -2.17
N MET A 6 8.21 -11.00 -2.16
CA MET A 6 7.39 -11.59 -1.11
C MET A 6 8.11 -11.58 0.26
N ALA A 7 9.40 -11.92 0.29
CA ALA A 7 10.20 -11.89 1.52
C ALA A 7 10.33 -10.46 2.06
N PHE A 8 10.67 -9.51 1.18
CA PHE A 8 10.81 -8.10 1.54
C PHE A 8 9.49 -7.50 2.03
N GLY A 9 8.38 -7.75 1.32
CA GLY A 9 7.05 -7.32 1.72
C GLY A 9 6.63 -7.89 3.06
N GLY A 10 6.81 -9.19 3.27
CA GLY A 10 6.51 -9.86 4.53
C GLY A 10 7.32 -9.31 5.72
N LEU A 11 8.63 -9.10 5.55
CA LEU A 11 9.47 -8.52 6.60
C LEU A 11 9.08 -7.07 6.91
N THR A 12 8.79 -6.28 5.87
CA THR A 12 8.35 -4.88 6.03
C THR A 12 7.02 -4.82 6.78
N LEU A 13 6.08 -5.71 6.46
CA LEU A 13 4.80 -5.80 7.16
C LEU A 13 4.98 -6.22 8.62
N LEU A 14 5.87 -7.16 8.95
CA LEU A 14 6.18 -7.49 10.35
C LEU A 14 6.73 -6.28 11.12
N ILE A 15 7.62 -5.52 10.50
CA ILE A 15 8.17 -4.29 11.11
C ILE A 15 7.03 -3.29 11.32
N ALA A 16 6.20 -3.05 10.31
CA ALA A 16 5.05 -2.14 10.42
C ALA A 16 4.06 -2.60 11.49
N ASP A 17 3.84 -3.90 11.65
CA ASP A 17 2.93 -4.46 12.63
C ASP A 17 3.36 -4.11 14.07
N VAL A 18 4.64 -4.29 14.38
CA VAL A 18 5.20 -3.93 15.68
C VAL A 18 5.27 -2.41 15.88
N TRP A 19 5.68 -1.66 14.86
CA TRP A 19 6.02 -0.25 15.01
C TRP A 19 4.86 0.72 14.79
N VAL A 20 3.86 0.37 13.99
CA VAL A 20 2.82 1.31 13.55
C VAL A 20 1.43 0.86 13.99
N VAL A 21 1.15 -0.44 13.99
CA VAL A 21 -0.19 -0.94 14.27
C VAL A 21 -0.47 -0.88 15.77
N ARG A 22 -1.63 -0.31 16.14
CA ARG A 22 -2.02 -0.04 17.53
C ARG A 22 -3.40 -0.56 17.92
N ASN A 23 -4.00 -1.39 17.08
CA ASN A 23 -5.29 -2.02 17.35
C ASN A 23 -5.24 -3.53 17.07
N VAL A 24 -6.02 -4.31 17.83
CA VAL A 24 -5.97 -5.78 17.82
C VAL A 24 -6.31 -6.37 16.45
N PHE A 25 -7.34 -5.81 15.80
CA PHE A 25 -7.75 -6.27 14.47
C PHE A 25 -6.63 -6.07 13.44
N GLY A 26 -6.07 -4.86 13.39
CA GLY A 26 -4.95 -4.52 12.52
C GLY A 26 -3.76 -5.42 12.79
N PHE A 27 -3.44 -5.67 14.07
CA PHE A 27 -2.30 -6.49 14.45
C PHE A 27 -2.45 -7.93 13.94
N ALA A 28 -3.63 -8.52 14.16
CA ALA A 28 -3.93 -9.86 13.66
C ALA A 28 -3.92 -9.92 12.13
N PHE A 29 -4.55 -8.94 11.46
CA PHE A 29 -4.66 -8.93 10.00
C PHE A 29 -3.29 -8.73 9.32
N VAL A 30 -2.55 -7.70 9.72
CA VAL A 30 -1.23 -7.39 9.15
C VAL A 30 -0.26 -8.53 9.45
N GLY A 31 -0.24 -9.06 10.69
CA GLY A 31 0.57 -10.21 11.05
C GLY A 31 0.29 -11.44 10.19
N VAL A 32 -0.99 -11.77 9.93
CA VAL A 32 -1.37 -12.88 9.03
C VAL A 32 -0.84 -12.65 7.61
N VAL A 33 -1.05 -11.46 7.03
CA VAL A 33 -0.57 -11.15 5.67
C VAL A 33 0.97 -11.21 5.61
N ALA A 34 1.65 -10.75 6.65
CA ALA A 34 3.11 -10.78 6.77
C ALA A 34 3.64 -12.22 6.81
N VAL A 35 3.08 -13.06 7.68
CA VAL A 35 3.44 -14.48 7.81
C VAL A 35 3.15 -15.23 6.51
N LEU A 36 1.98 -15.04 5.90
CA LEU A 36 1.66 -15.66 4.62
C LEU A 36 2.66 -15.25 3.53
N SER A 37 3.04 -13.98 3.47
CA SER A 37 4.02 -13.50 2.50
C SER A 37 5.39 -14.18 2.67
N LEU A 38 5.85 -14.33 3.93
CA LEU A 38 7.10 -15.04 4.25
C LEU A 38 7.01 -16.54 3.95
N VAL A 39 5.89 -17.19 4.27
CA VAL A 39 5.67 -18.61 3.96
C VAL A 39 5.71 -18.85 2.45
N PHE A 40 5.09 -17.98 1.65
CA PHE A 40 5.17 -18.05 0.19
C PHE A 40 6.61 -17.89 -0.30
N ALA A 41 7.35 -16.91 0.24
CA ALA A 41 8.75 -16.72 -0.11
C ALA A 41 9.62 -17.96 0.22
N MET A 42 9.38 -18.62 1.36
CA MET A 42 10.19 -19.76 1.80
C MET A 42 9.81 -21.08 1.12
N ARG A 43 8.51 -21.33 0.90
CA ARG A 43 7.98 -22.66 0.58
C ARG A 43 7.27 -22.77 -0.76
N ALA A 44 6.76 -21.67 -1.33
CA ALA A 44 5.96 -21.74 -2.55
C ALA A 44 6.83 -21.88 -3.80
N SER A 45 6.26 -22.53 -4.83
CA SER A 45 6.88 -22.59 -6.15
C SER A 45 7.02 -21.20 -6.77
N ALA A 46 7.92 -21.05 -7.77
CA ALA A 46 8.12 -19.78 -8.45
C ALA A 46 6.81 -19.24 -9.07
N ARG A 47 6.00 -20.13 -9.67
CA ARG A 47 4.69 -19.78 -10.24
C ARG A 47 3.70 -19.31 -9.17
N ALA A 48 3.61 -20.03 -8.05
CA ALA A 48 2.71 -19.63 -6.94
C ALA A 48 3.12 -18.29 -6.32
N ASN A 49 4.43 -18.06 -6.15
CA ASN A 49 4.96 -16.76 -5.70
C ASN A 49 4.61 -15.62 -6.66
N GLN A 50 4.71 -15.85 -7.97
CA GLN A 50 4.34 -14.85 -8.97
C GLN A 50 2.85 -14.50 -8.89
N HIS A 51 1.96 -15.51 -8.85
CA HIS A 51 0.52 -15.26 -8.75
C HIS A 51 0.14 -14.51 -7.47
N MET A 52 0.70 -14.93 -6.32
CA MET A 52 0.43 -14.28 -5.05
C MET A 52 0.94 -12.83 -5.04
N LEU A 53 2.13 -12.59 -5.59
CA LEU A 53 2.68 -11.24 -5.70
C LEU A 53 1.79 -10.34 -6.56
N VAL A 54 1.32 -10.83 -7.73
CA VAL A 54 0.41 -10.06 -8.60
C VAL A 54 -0.90 -9.77 -7.88
N PHE A 55 -1.46 -10.76 -7.18
CA PHE A 55 -2.68 -10.59 -6.39
C PHE A 55 -2.51 -9.47 -5.35
N LEU A 56 -1.48 -9.56 -4.50
CA LEU A 56 -1.21 -8.55 -3.46
C LEU A 56 -0.93 -7.17 -4.06
N ALA A 57 -0.09 -7.08 -5.09
CA ALA A 57 0.23 -5.83 -5.76
C ALA A 57 -1.02 -5.15 -6.34
N THR A 58 -1.94 -5.94 -6.90
CA THR A 58 -3.22 -5.44 -7.43
C THR A 58 -4.11 -4.90 -6.31
N GLN A 59 -4.26 -5.64 -5.20
CA GLN A 59 -5.05 -5.18 -4.05
C GLN A 59 -4.48 -3.87 -3.48
N LEU A 60 -3.16 -3.80 -3.29
CA LEU A 60 -2.50 -2.61 -2.77
C LEU A 60 -2.63 -1.42 -3.72
N GLY A 61 -2.41 -1.61 -5.03
CA GLY A 61 -2.55 -0.53 -6.00
C GLY A 61 -3.98 -0.02 -6.13
N LEU A 62 -4.98 -0.91 -6.10
CA LEU A 62 -6.39 -0.51 -6.14
C LEU A 62 -6.88 0.13 -4.83
N SER A 63 -6.23 -0.15 -3.70
CA SER A 63 -6.62 0.41 -2.39
C SER A 63 -6.64 1.94 -2.39
N VAL A 64 -5.73 2.59 -3.12
CA VAL A 64 -5.68 4.06 -3.28
C VAL A 64 -6.97 4.59 -3.88
N PHE A 65 -7.52 3.89 -4.87
CA PHE A 65 -8.73 4.30 -5.59
C PHE A 65 -10.02 3.91 -4.87
N SER A 66 -9.96 3.00 -3.88
CA SER A 66 -11.12 2.67 -3.04
C SER A 66 -11.60 3.84 -2.19
N ARG A 67 -10.71 4.81 -1.90
CA ARG A 67 -11.01 6.09 -1.24
C ARG A 67 -10.47 7.26 -2.05
N ALA A 68 -10.82 7.31 -3.33
CA ALA A 68 -10.38 8.36 -4.24
C ALA A 68 -10.83 9.77 -3.79
N ASP A 69 -11.94 9.86 -3.05
CA ASP A 69 -12.42 11.08 -2.39
C ASP A 69 -11.41 11.63 -1.37
N TYR A 70 -10.75 10.75 -0.61
CA TYR A 70 -9.75 11.15 0.39
C TYR A 70 -8.53 11.84 -0.23
N LEU A 71 -8.15 11.48 -1.47
CA LEU A 71 -7.04 12.12 -2.19
C LEU A 71 -7.27 13.62 -2.43
N PHE A 72 -8.53 14.06 -2.43
CA PHE A 72 -8.92 15.45 -2.66
C PHE A 72 -9.63 16.06 -1.44
N THR A 73 -9.39 15.50 -0.25
CA THR A 73 -9.95 16.02 1.00
C THR A 73 -8.87 16.77 1.78
N PRO A 74 -9.11 18.00 2.28
CA PRO A 74 -8.11 18.77 3.03
C PRO A 74 -7.97 18.33 4.50
N VAL A 75 -8.95 17.62 5.05
CA VAL A 75 -8.98 17.17 6.44
C VAL A 75 -9.28 15.67 6.56
N ALA A 76 -8.61 14.99 7.47
CA ALA A 76 -8.84 13.61 7.83
C ALA A 76 -9.64 13.55 9.14
N HIS A 77 -10.75 12.81 9.11
CA HIS A 77 -11.51 12.44 10.31
C HIS A 77 -10.95 11.12 10.85
N THR A 78 -10.27 11.18 12.00
CA THR A 78 -9.63 10.01 12.63
C THR A 78 -10.18 9.79 14.03
N GLY A 79 -9.87 8.64 14.64
CA GLY A 79 -10.20 8.38 16.04
C GLY A 79 -9.53 9.35 17.03
N ALA A 80 -8.49 10.06 16.61
CA ALA A 80 -7.82 11.10 17.40
C ALA A 80 -8.40 12.52 17.17
N GLY A 81 -9.42 12.66 16.32
CA GLY A 81 -10.05 13.92 15.96
C GLY A 81 -9.85 14.32 14.50
N VAL A 82 -10.20 15.58 14.20
CA VAL A 82 -10.03 16.19 12.88
C VAL A 82 -8.62 16.75 12.77
N MET A 83 -7.86 16.24 11.81
CA MET A 83 -6.50 16.70 11.52
C MET A 83 -6.35 16.98 10.02
N PRO A 84 -5.38 17.78 9.58
CA PRO A 84 -5.13 17.96 8.15
C PRO A 84 -4.75 16.64 7.48
N SER A 85 -5.27 16.43 6.28
CA SER A 85 -5.02 15.20 5.51
C SER A 85 -3.58 15.10 5.04
N ASP A 86 -3.19 13.93 4.54
CA ASP A 86 -1.83 13.70 4.03
C ASP A 86 -1.49 14.68 2.90
N VAL A 87 -2.43 14.92 1.97
CA VAL A 87 -2.24 15.88 0.87
C VAL A 87 -2.21 17.33 1.33
N ALA A 88 -2.90 17.67 2.43
CA ALA A 88 -2.82 18.99 3.04
C ALA A 88 -1.48 19.20 3.76
N ARG A 89 -0.97 18.19 4.46
CA ARG A 89 0.36 18.21 5.08
C ARG A 89 1.47 18.35 4.03
N ILE A 90 1.34 17.68 2.89
CA ILE A 90 2.26 17.87 1.75
C ILE A 90 2.20 19.32 1.25
N ALA A 91 0.99 19.89 1.10
CA ALA A 91 0.80 21.27 0.65
C ALA A 91 1.31 22.33 1.65
N GLU A 92 1.44 22.00 2.93
CA GLU A 92 2.06 22.87 3.92
C GLU A 92 3.59 22.78 3.89
N ALA A 93 4.14 21.59 3.61
CA ALA A 93 5.58 21.37 3.54
C ALA A 93 6.18 21.79 2.19
N LEU A 94 5.40 21.71 1.11
CA LEU A 94 5.80 22.01 -0.26
C LEU A 94 4.92 23.14 -0.83
N TRP A 95 5.38 23.76 -1.92
CA TRP A 95 4.54 24.67 -2.68
C TRP A 95 3.39 23.93 -3.38
N LEU A 96 2.33 24.62 -3.81
CA LEU A 96 1.13 24.12 -4.52
C LEU A 96 -0.04 23.66 -3.63
N PRO A 97 -1.30 23.85 -4.09
CA PRO A 97 -2.50 23.39 -3.38
C PRO A 97 -2.59 21.87 -3.22
N TYR A 98 -3.27 21.43 -2.15
CA TYR A 98 -3.43 20.00 -1.80
C TYR A 98 -4.00 19.12 -2.93
N TRP A 99 -4.89 19.66 -3.78
CA TRP A 99 -5.50 18.88 -4.87
C TRP A 99 -4.51 18.53 -5.98
N ILE A 100 -3.44 19.31 -6.16
CA ILE A 100 -2.35 18.96 -7.09
C ILE A 100 -1.60 17.73 -6.56
N TRP A 101 -1.30 17.71 -5.26
CA TRP A 101 -0.66 16.58 -4.61
C TRP A 101 -1.51 15.31 -4.64
N GLY A 102 -2.82 15.45 -4.40
CA GLY A 102 -3.79 14.36 -4.60
C GLY A 102 -3.79 13.80 -6.03
N GLY A 103 -3.78 14.67 -7.03
CA GLY A 103 -3.68 14.29 -8.44
C GLY A 103 -2.37 13.57 -8.77
N LEU A 104 -1.24 14.03 -8.25
CA LEU A 104 0.06 13.38 -8.42
C LEU A 104 0.08 11.97 -7.82
N CYS A 105 -0.45 11.80 -6.61
CA CYS A 105 -0.59 10.47 -5.98
C CYS A 105 -1.49 9.55 -6.80
N ALA A 106 -2.62 10.06 -7.33
CA ALA A 106 -3.52 9.29 -8.18
C ALA A 106 -2.84 8.83 -9.47
N VAL A 107 -2.19 9.75 -10.20
CA VAL A 107 -1.51 9.46 -11.47
C VAL A 107 -0.35 8.49 -11.24
N PHE A 108 0.48 8.71 -10.22
CA PHE A 108 1.58 7.81 -9.89
C PHE A 108 1.08 6.40 -9.58
N SER A 109 0.02 6.27 -8.77
CA SER A 109 -0.58 4.97 -8.43
C SER A 109 -1.13 4.24 -9.67
N ALA A 110 -1.81 4.98 -10.57
CA ALA A 110 -2.28 4.43 -11.84
C ALA A 110 -1.13 3.98 -12.75
N LEU A 111 -0.05 4.76 -12.84
CA LEU A 111 1.14 4.41 -13.60
C LEU A 111 1.78 3.12 -13.09
N VAL A 112 1.95 2.97 -11.77
CA VAL A 112 2.49 1.74 -11.16
C VAL A 112 1.62 0.53 -11.51
N LEU A 113 0.29 0.65 -11.44
CA LEU A 113 -0.63 -0.42 -11.84
C LEU A 113 -0.48 -0.79 -13.32
N VAL A 114 -0.46 0.20 -14.22
CA VAL A 114 -0.34 -0.03 -15.67
C VAL A 114 1.01 -0.67 -16.02
N LEU A 115 2.10 -0.19 -15.41
CA LEU A 115 3.42 -0.76 -15.60
C LEU A 115 3.52 -2.18 -15.04
N GLY A 116 2.93 -2.43 -13.86
CA GLY A 116 2.83 -3.77 -13.27
C GLY A 116 2.07 -4.74 -14.16
N LEU A 117 0.91 -4.32 -14.69
CA LEU A 117 0.12 -5.12 -15.64
C LEU A 117 0.92 -5.44 -16.91
N ARG A 118 1.57 -4.43 -17.50
CA ARG A 118 2.42 -4.61 -18.69
C ARG A 118 3.58 -5.57 -18.44
N ALA A 119 4.17 -5.54 -17.24
CA ALA A 119 5.26 -6.43 -16.87
C ALA A 119 4.81 -7.89 -16.71
N VAL A 120 3.54 -8.13 -16.38
CA VAL A 120 2.97 -9.47 -16.21
C VAL A 120 2.47 -10.05 -17.54
N LEU A 121 2.01 -9.21 -18.46
CA LEU A 121 1.49 -9.62 -19.77
C LEU A 121 2.58 -9.81 -20.85
N ARG A 122 3.81 -9.34 -20.60
CA ARG A 122 4.98 -9.57 -21.46
C ARG A 122 5.64 -10.89 -21.11
#